data_AF-A0A7Y2L386-F1
#
_entry.id   AF-A0A7Y2L386-F1
#
_cell.length_a   1.000
_cell.length_b   1.000
_cell.length_c   1.000
_cell.angle_alpha   90.00
_cell.angle_beta   90.00
_cell.angle_gamma   90.00
#
_symmetry.space_group_name_H-M   'P 1'
#
loop_
_entity.id
_entity.type
_entity.pdbx_description
1 polymer ?
#
loop_
_entity_poly.entity_id
_entity_poly.type
_entity_poly.pdbx_seq_one_letter_code
_entity_poly.pdbx_strand_id
1 'polypeptide(L)'
;MSDLPTAKTRPASNWSAIWILPLIALIIGGWLGWRAYTQTGIDIQVRFESGEGIVANKTEVVYKGMPVGKVKTLALDEAGPSNGVIATVEMDKDVEQYLRTNTRFWLVKPSVSLAGITGLETLVSGNYIAVSPADGESTRKFKALSQEPPLSDAKPGLPRFNEPRRSALSVRCSPG
;
A
#
# COMPACT_ATOMS: atom_id res chain seq x y z
N MET A 1 75.64 -34.09 -21.02
CA MET A 1 75.31 -33.69 -19.63
C MET A 1 74.01 -32.93 -19.70
N SER A 2 72.98 -33.45 -19.03
CA SER A 2 71.57 -33.27 -19.38
C SER A 2 70.95 -32.02 -18.76
N ASP A 3 70.35 -31.17 -19.59
CA ASP A 3 69.42 -30.12 -19.17
C ASP A 3 68.09 -30.74 -18.73
N LEU A 4 67.67 -30.46 -17.49
CA LEU A 4 66.38 -30.88 -16.93
C LEU A 4 65.38 -29.72 -17.00
N PRO A 5 64.09 -29.98 -17.30
CA PRO A 5 63.10 -28.94 -17.40
C PRO A 5 62.72 -28.44 -16.00
N THR A 6 62.89 -27.14 -15.75
CA THR A 6 62.44 -26.50 -14.51
C THR A 6 60.91 -26.47 -14.45
N ALA A 7 60.35 -27.23 -13.50
CA ALA A 7 58.92 -27.24 -13.20
C ALA A 7 58.50 -25.94 -12.50
N LYS A 8 57.57 -25.20 -13.11
CA LYS A 8 57.00 -23.97 -12.55
C LYS A 8 55.89 -24.36 -11.56
N THR A 9 56.22 -24.42 -10.27
CA THR A 9 55.26 -24.72 -9.22
C THR A 9 54.33 -23.52 -9.01
N ARG A 10 53.01 -23.74 -9.14
CA ARG A 10 52.01 -22.77 -8.68
C ARG A 10 51.99 -22.84 -7.16
N PRO A 11 52.15 -21.73 -6.43
CA PRO A 11 51.97 -21.74 -4.99
C PRO A 11 50.51 -22.11 -4.71
N ALA A 12 50.30 -23.31 -4.17
CA ALA A 12 48.99 -23.75 -3.73
C ALA A 12 48.67 -22.97 -2.43
N SER A 13 47.72 -22.03 -2.51
CA SER A 13 47.25 -21.23 -1.38
C SER A 13 46.31 -22.08 -0.53
N ASN A 14 46.91 -22.92 0.31
CA ASN A 14 46.19 -23.91 1.13
C ASN A 14 45.62 -23.28 2.40
N TRP A 15 46.04 -22.06 2.74
CA TRP A 15 45.63 -21.36 3.95
C TRP A 15 44.37 -20.51 3.75
N SER A 16 44.13 -20.01 2.53
CA SER A 16 42.95 -19.19 2.24
C SER A 16 41.69 -20.02 2.01
N ALA A 17 41.78 -21.22 1.42
CA ALA A 17 40.59 -22.01 1.07
C ALA A 17 39.77 -22.47 2.29
N ILE A 18 40.44 -22.88 3.38
CA ILE A 18 39.77 -23.30 4.63
C ILE A 18 39.10 -22.12 5.35
N TRP A 19 39.69 -20.92 5.30
CA TRP A 19 39.19 -19.72 5.98
C TRP A 19 38.16 -18.92 5.16
N ILE A 20 38.13 -19.10 3.84
CA ILE A 20 37.11 -18.49 2.98
C ILE A 20 35.73 -19.07 3.30
N LEU A 21 35.62 -20.35 3.63
CA LEU A 21 34.35 -21.00 3.97
C LEU A 21 33.62 -20.34 5.17
N PRO A 22 34.25 -20.15 6.36
CA PRO A 22 33.61 -19.47 7.48
C PRO A 22 33.35 -17.98 7.21
N LEU A 23 34.24 -17.31 6.45
CA LEU A 23 34.03 -15.91 6.08
C LEU A 23 32.81 -15.74 5.16
N ILE A 24 32.67 -16.61 4.16
CA ILE A 24 31.49 -16.63 3.27
C ILE A 24 30.22 -16.93 4.09
N ALA A 25 30.26 -17.90 5.00
CA ALA A 25 29.13 -18.21 5.86
C ALA A 25 28.71 -16.99 6.71
N LEU A 26 29.66 -16.24 7.26
CA LEU A 26 29.42 -15.00 7.99
C LEU A 26 28.82 -13.91 7.10
N ILE A 27 29.34 -13.75 5.87
CA ILE A 27 28.83 -12.77 4.91
C ILE A 27 27.39 -13.10 4.51
N ILE A 28 27.09 -14.37 4.18
CA ILE A 28 25.75 -14.80 3.82
C ILE A 28 24.81 -14.65 5.03
N GLY A 29 25.24 -15.04 6.23
CA GLY A 29 24.46 -14.90 7.45
C GLY A 29 24.16 -13.43 7.78
N GLY A 30 25.16 -12.55 7.67
CA GLY A 30 24.98 -11.11 7.83
C GLY A 30 24.07 -10.50 6.76
N TRP A 31 24.21 -10.94 5.51
CA TRP A 31 23.39 -10.46 4.39
C TRP A 31 21.93 -10.92 4.50
N LEU A 32 21.69 -12.18 4.87
CA LEU A 32 20.34 -12.70 5.14
C LEU A 32 19.71 -12.03 6.37
N GLY A 33 20.50 -11.81 7.43
CA GLY A 33 20.07 -11.08 8.61
C GLY A 33 19.66 -9.64 8.28
N TRP A 34 20.46 -8.94 7.48
CA TRP A 34 20.16 -7.59 7.02
C TRP A 34 18.87 -7.56 6.19
N ARG A 35 18.74 -8.49 5.23
CA ARG A 35 17.53 -8.66 4.41
C ARG A 35 16.28 -8.90 5.25
N ALA A 36 16.38 -9.72 6.31
CA ALA A 36 15.26 -10.03 7.18
C ALA A 36 14.85 -8.83 8.05
N TYR A 37 15.83 -8.08 8.57
CA TYR A 37 15.54 -6.90 9.38
C TYR A 37 14.87 -5.78 8.58
N THR A 38 15.28 -5.57 7.32
CA THR A 38 14.69 -4.53 6.47
C THR A 38 13.27 -4.85 5.98
N GLN A 39 12.82 -6.11 6.07
CA GLN A 39 11.48 -6.54 5.61
C GLN A 39 10.41 -6.54 6.71
N THR A 40 10.77 -6.17 7.94
CA THR A 40 9.78 -6.14 9.02
C THR A 40 8.90 -4.90 8.85
N GLY A 41 7.65 -5.13 8.45
CA GLY A 41 6.62 -4.10 8.37
C GLY A 41 6.20 -3.59 9.76
N ILE A 42 5.41 -2.53 9.76
CA ILE A 42 4.88 -1.87 10.96
C ILE A 42 3.39 -2.17 11.06
N ASP A 43 2.98 -2.72 12.20
CA ASP A 43 1.57 -2.97 12.47
C ASP A 43 0.87 -1.68 12.93
N ILE A 44 -0.19 -1.29 12.21
CA ILE A 44 -1.11 -0.21 12.58
C ILE A 44 -2.51 -0.75 12.88
N GLN A 45 -3.27 0.00 13.68
CA GLN A 45 -4.66 -0.31 13.99
C GLN A 45 -5.57 0.69 13.31
N VAL A 46 -6.44 0.20 12.44
CA VAL A 46 -7.44 1.02 11.74
C VAL A 46 -8.83 0.55 12.18
N ARG A 47 -9.60 1.45 12.80
CA ARG A 47 -10.97 1.19 13.22
C ARG A 47 -11.92 1.50 12.08
N PHE A 48 -12.72 0.51 11.68
CA PHE A 48 -13.80 0.63 10.71
C PHE A 48 -15.16 0.55 11.41
N GLU A 49 -16.16 1.22 10.85
CA GLU A 49 -17.56 1.12 11.33
C GLU A 49 -18.19 -0.23 10.97
N SER A 50 -17.78 -0.83 9.85
CA SER A 50 -18.18 -2.18 9.43
C SER A 50 -16.98 -2.91 8.82
N GLY A 51 -16.83 -4.20 9.14
CA GLY A 51 -15.82 -5.08 8.53
C GLY A 51 -16.23 -5.64 7.16
N GLU A 52 -17.39 -5.24 6.65
CA GLU A 52 -17.97 -5.80 5.43
C GLU A 52 -17.10 -5.49 4.20
N GLY A 53 -16.52 -6.55 3.63
CA GLY A 53 -15.64 -6.47 2.48
C GLY A 53 -14.16 -6.44 2.81
N ILE A 54 -13.76 -6.43 4.08
CA ILE A 54 -12.35 -6.51 4.50
C ILE A 54 -12.04 -7.96 4.87
N VAL A 55 -10.99 -8.54 4.27
CA VAL A 55 -10.59 -9.93 4.50
C VAL A 55 -9.13 -9.98 4.92
N ALA A 56 -8.87 -10.62 6.06
CA ALA A 56 -7.51 -10.83 6.57
C ALA A 56 -6.64 -11.58 5.53
N ASN A 57 -5.40 -11.15 5.37
CA ASN A 57 -4.40 -11.64 4.41
C ASN A 57 -4.80 -11.54 2.92
N LYS A 58 -5.92 -10.89 2.60
CA LYS A 58 -6.38 -10.73 1.21
C LYS A 58 -6.61 -9.28 0.82
N THR A 59 -7.03 -8.43 1.76
CA THR A 59 -7.20 -7.00 1.52
C THR A 59 -5.85 -6.28 1.64
N GLU A 60 -5.46 -5.60 0.58
CA GLU A 60 -4.25 -4.80 0.51
C GLU A 60 -4.55 -3.32 0.78
N VAL A 61 -3.54 -2.61 1.28
CA VAL A 61 -3.58 -1.15 1.42
C VAL A 61 -2.83 -0.52 0.28
N VAL A 62 -3.49 0.38 -0.43
CA VAL A 62 -3.00 0.96 -1.67
C VAL A 62 -2.88 2.47 -1.53
N TYR A 63 -1.69 2.99 -1.87
CA TYR A 63 -1.43 4.42 -1.98
C TYR A 63 -1.12 4.78 -3.43
N LYS A 64 -1.92 5.67 -4.03
CA LYS A 64 -1.74 6.10 -5.44
C LYS A 64 -1.60 4.94 -6.44
N GLY A 65 -2.32 3.83 -6.21
CA GLY A 65 -2.28 2.64 -7.05
C GLY A 65 -1.14 1.66 -6.75
N MET A 66 -0.27 1.94 -5.77
CA MET A 66 0.79 1.02 -5.33
C MET A 66 0.42 0.34 -4.00
N PRO A 67 0.59 -0.98 -3.86
CA PRO A 67 0.42 -1.66 -2.58
C PRO A 67 1.51 -1.21 -1.60
N VAL A 68 1.12 -0.80 -0.40
CA VAL A 68 1.99 -0.28 0.67
C VAL A 68 1.79 -1.01 2.00
N GLY A 69 0.96 -2.05 1.99
CA GLY A 69 0.63 -2.84 3.17
C GLY A 69 -0.48 -3.85 2.92
N LYS A 70 -0.77 -4.66 3.93
CA LYS A 70 -1.78 -5.72 3.90
C LYS A 70 -2.48 -5.85 5.24
N VAL A 71 -3.77 -6.22 5.21
CA VAL A 71 -4.52 -6.51 6.44
C VAL A 71 -4.04 -7.85 7.01
N LYS A 72 -3.54 -7.85 8.24
CA LYS A 72 -3.05 -9.05 8.93
C LYS A 72 -4.19 -9.81 9.61
N THR A 73 -4.97 -9.08 10.41
CA THR A 73 -6.07 -9.63 11.22
C THR A 73 -7.20 -8.62 11.34
N LEU A 74 -8.41 -9.13 11.60
CA LEU A 74 -9.56 -8.31 11.99
C LEU A 74 -10.06 -8.81 13.34
N ALA A 75 -10.32 -7.87 14.24
CA ALA A 75 -10.91 -8.12 15.54
C ALA A 75 -12.19 -7.30 15.68
N LEU A 76 -13.23 -7.87 16.28
CA LEU A 76 -14.42 -7.10 16.63
C LEU A 76 -14.10 -6.21 17.83
N ASP A 77 -14.56 -4.96 17.79
CA ASP A 77 -14.46 -4.04 18.92
C ASP A 77 -15.69 -4.22 19.82
N GLU A 78 -15.66 -5.25 20.67
CA GLU A 78 -16.73 -5.56 21.63
C GLU A 78 -16.80 -4.57 22.80
N ALA A 79 -15.79 -3.70 22.97
CA ALA A 79 -15.67 -2.78 24.11
C ALA A 79 -16.18 -1.36 23.81
N GLY A 80 -16.50 -1.04 22.55
CA GLY A 80 -16.91 0.29 22.13
C GLY A 80 -18.44 0.49 22.07
N PRO A 81 -18.96 1.71 22.25
CA PRO A 81 -20.40 2.03 22.14
C PRO A 81 -20.98 1.89 20.72
N SER A 82 -20.16 1.52 19.75
CA SER A 82 -20.51 1.35 18.35
C SER A 82 -19.80 0.07 17.89
N ASN A 83 -20.55 -1.01 17.64
CA ASN A 83 -20.10 -2.32 17.15
C ASN A 83 -19.21 -2.20 15.90
N GLY A 84 -17.93 -1.85 16.11
CA GLY A 84 -16.96 -1.61 15.05
C GLY A 84 -16.03 -2.80 14.87
N VAL A 85 -15.15 -2.69 13.89
CA VAL A 85 -14.10 -3.68 13.64
C VAL A 85 -12.75 -3.00 13.64
N ILE A 86 -11.80 -3.57 14.37
CA ILE A 86 -10.40 -3.15 14.39
C ILE A 86 -9.65 -4.03 13.41
N ALA A 87 -9.19 -3.45 12.32
CA ALA A 87 -8.29 -4.11 11.38
C ALA A 87 -6.84 -3.81 11.80
N THR A 88 -6.05 -4.86 12.04
CA THR A 88 -4.61 -4.75 12.17
C THR A 88 -3.99 -4.88 10.78
N VAL A 89 -3.29 -3.84 10.36
CA VAL A 89 -2.68 -3.75 9.03
C VAL A 89 -1.16 -3.69 9.19
N GLU A 90 -0.46 -4.56 8.49
CA GLU A 90 1.00 -4.50 8.36
C GLU A 90 1.34 -3.59 7.18
N MET A 91 1.98 -2.45 7.46
CA MET A 91 2.41 -1.46 6.47
C MET A 91 3.92 -1.55 6.26
N ASP A 92 4.39 -1.14 5.09
CA ASP A 92 5.83 -1.09 4.84
C ASP A 92 6.53 -0.03 5.71
N LYS A 93 7.79 -0.28 6.08
CA LYS A 93 8.57 0.67 6.89
C LYS A 93 8.78 2.01 6.19
N ASP A 94 8.87 2.00 4.87
CA ASP A 94 9.07 3.21 4.04
C ASP A 94 7.90 4.18 4.11
N VAL A 95 6.71 3.68 4.46
CA VAL A 95 5.50 4.51 4.61
C VAL A 95 5.23 4.97 6.04
N GLU A 96 6.05 4.57 7.02
CA GLU A 96 5.95 5.02 8.42
C GLU A 96 5.90 6.55 8.53
N GLN A 97 6.75 7.24 7.76
CA GLN A 97 6.84 8.70 7.75
C GLN A 97 5.55 9.39 7.30
N TYR A 98 4.69 8.68 6.55
CA TYR A 98 3.42 9.18 6.03
C TYR A 98 2.24 8.85 6.94
N LEU A 99 2.42 8.00 7.95
CA LEU A 99 1.40 7.61 8.93
C LEU A 99 1.23 8.70 10.01
N ARG A 100 0.47 9.75 9.68
CA ARG A 100 0.22 10.91 10.55
C ARG A 100 -1.21 11.03 11.02
N THR A 101 -1.49 11.74 12.10
CA THR A 101 -2.83 11.91 12.69
C THR A 101 -3.94 12.23 11.69
N ASN A 102 -3.68 13.04 10.65
CA ASN A 102 -4.68 13.40 9.65
C ASN A 102 -4.73 12.46 8.43
N THR A 103 -4.01 11.34 8.48
CA THR A 103 -4.03 10.32 7.42
C THR A 103 -5.41 9.67 7.37
N ARG A 104 -5.96 9.63 6.16
CA ARG A 104 -7.31 9.14 5.91
C ARG A 104 -7.23 7.77 5.25
N PHE A 105 -8.01 6.84 5.76
CA PHE A 105 -8.16 5.49 5.21
C PHE A 105 -9.62 5.28 4.83
N TRP A 106 -9.89 4.66 3.68
CA TRP A 106 -11.25 4.28 3.30
C TRP A 106 -11.23 2.97 2.51
N LEU A 107 -12.34 2.23 2.57
CA LEU A 107 -12.51 1.01 1.79
C LEU A 107 -13.07 1.36 0.42
N VAL A 108 -12.36 0.98 -0.65
CA VAL A 108 -12.87 1.11 -2.01
C VAL A 108 -13.52 -0.20 -2.42
N LYS A 109 -14.83 -0.13 -2.72
CA LYS A 109 -15.61 -1.25 -3.26
C LYS A 109 -15.79 -1.03 -4.76
N PRO A 110 -15.22 -1.85 -5.64
CA PRO A 110 -15.42 -1.70 -7.07
C PRO A 110 -16.91 -1.91 -7.41
N SER A 111 -17.50 -0.97 -8.14
CA SER A 111 -18.87 -1.10 -8.63
C SER A 111 -18.87 -1.94 -9.90
N VAL A 112 -19.55 -3.09 -9.87
CA VAL A 112 -19.65 -3.99 -11.02
C VAL A 112 -20.75 -3.49 -11.94
N SER A 113 -20.43 -2.83 -13.06
CA SER A 113 -21.40 -2.57 -14.12
C SER A 113 -21.52 -3.82 -15.00
N LEU A 114 -22.66 -4.52 -14.95
CA LEU A 114 -22.98 -5.67 -15.81
C LEU A 114 -23.15 -5.31 -17.31
N ALA A 115 -22.85 -4.08 -17.71
CA ALA A 115 -22.98 -3.60 -19.08
C ALA A 115 -21.76 -4.00 -19.91
N GLY A 116 -21.75 -5.24 -20.41
CA GLY A 116 -20.83 -5.66 -21.47
C GLY A 116 -19.88 -6.77 -21.04
N ILE A 117 -20.38 -8.00 -21.13
CA ILE A 117 -19.63 -9.22 -21.47
C ILE A 117 -18.25 -8.96 -22.11
N THR A 118 -17.18 -8.94 -21.30
CA THR A 118 -15.81 -9.42 -21.52
C THR A 118 -15.01 -9.08 -20.25
N GLY A 119 -14.97 -9.96 -19.24
CA GLY A 119 -14.27 -9.61 -17.98
C GLY A 119 -14.58 -10.46 -16.75
N LEU A 120 -14.49 -11.79 -16.84
CA LEU A 120 -14.46 -12.62 -15.61
C LEU A 120 -13.21 -12.32 -14.74
N GLU A 121 -12.19 -11.66 -15.27
CA GLU A 121 -10.99 -11.23 -14.54
C GLU A 121 -11.20 -10.00 -13.64
N THR A 122 -12.15 -9.11 -13.93
CA THR A 122 -12.43 -7.92 -13.08
C THR A 122 -13.25 -8.25 -11.84
N LEU A 123 -13.95 -9.39 -11.80
CA LEU A 123 -14.60 -9.92 -10.59
C LEU A 123 -13.60 -10.28 -9.47
N VAL A 124 -12.31 -10.40 -9.80
CA VAL A 124 -11.22 -10.72 -8.84
C VAL A 124 -10.52 -9.46 -8.33
N SER A 125 -10.93 -8.26 -8.74
CA SER A 125 -10.47 -7.02 -8.10
C SER A 125 -11.08 -6.97 -6.69
N GLY A 126 -10.47 -7.65 -5.74
CA GLY A 126 -10.91 -7.67 -4.35
C GLY A 126 -10.97 -6.25 -3.79
N ASN A 127 -11.79 -6.07 -2.76
CA ASN A 127 -11.84 -4.79 -2.07
C ASN A 127 -10.44 -4.45 -1.55
N TYR A 128 -10.04 -3.20 -1.70
CA TYR A 128 -8.76 -2.68 -1.21
C TYR A 128 -9.01 -1.45 -0.36
N ILE A 129 -8.07 -1.19 0.55
CA ILE A 129 -8.11 0.00 1.41
C ILE A 129 -7.23 1.06 0.77
N ALA A 130 -7.80 2.21 0.44
CA ALA A 130 -7.02 3.35 -0.02
C ALA A 130 -6.55 4.19 1.17
N VAL A 131 -5.36 4.77 1.04
CA VAL A 131 -4.79 5.69 2.02
C VAL A 131 -4.47 7.05 1.38
N SER A 132 -4.74 8.13 2.09
CA SER A 132 -4.27 9.48 1.77
C SER A 132 -3.53 10.04 2.98
N PRO A 133 -2.19 10.18 2.91
CA PRO A 133 -1.42 10.84 3.95
C PRO A 133 -1.75 12.33 4.00
N ALA A 134 -1.62 12.90 5.19
CA ALA A 134 -1.76 14.32 5.46
C ALA A 134 -0.78 14.71 6.57
N ASP A 135 -0.65 15.99 6.86
CA ASP A 135 0.28 16.48 7.88
C ASP A 135 -0.19 16.14 9.30
N GLY A 136 0.73 16.09 10.26
CA GLY A 136 0.40 15.89 11.67
C GLY A 136 1.46 15.12 12.45
N GLU A 137 1.09 14.74 13.67
CA GLU A 137 1.94 13.92 14.55
C GLU A 137 1.94 12.45 14.10
N SER A 138 3.02 11.74 14.41
CA SER A 138 3.11 10.30 14.11
C SER A 138 2.13 9.54 15.01
N THR A 139 1.25 8.74 14.40
CA THR A 139 0.31 7.89 15.13
C THR A 139 0.19 6.53 14.45
N ARG A 140 -0.21 5.52 15.23
CA ARG A 140 -0.44 4.15 14.76
C ARG A 140 -1.90 3.71 14.89
N LYS A 141 -2.76 4.61 15.35
CA LYS A 141 -4.20 4.39 15.54
C LYS A 141 -4.96 5.34 14.64
N PHE A 142 -5.80 4.77 13.77
CA PHE A 142 -6.56 5.52 12.78
C PHE A 142 -8.03 5.14 12.83
N LYS A 143 -8.89 6.09 12.47
CA LYS A 143 -10.31 5.83 12.18
C LYS A 143 -10.50 5.89 10.67
N ALA A 144 -11.04 4.82 10.09
CA ALA A 144 -11.38 4.80 8.68
C ALA A 144 -12.63 5.63 8.40
N LEU A 145 -12.65 6.23 7.20
CA LEU A 145 -13.79 6.92 6.62
C LEU A 145 -14.62 5.93 5.81
N SER A 146 -15.94 6.07 5.88
CA SER A 146 -16.89 5.21 5.17
C SER A 146 -16.98 5.53 3.67
N GLN A 147 -16.53 6.70 3.26
CA GLN A 147 -16.51 7.16 1.87
C GLN A 147 -15.15 7.77 1.52
N GLU A 148 -14.82 7.72 0.23
CA GLU A 148 -13.65 8.39 -0.31
C GLU A 148 -13.71 9.89 0.02
N PRO A 149 -12.67 10.44 0.68
CA PRO A 149 -12.60 11.87 0.87
C PRO A 149 -12.47 12.54 -0.51
N PRO A 150 -13.13 13.69 -0.75
CA PRO A 150 -12.86 14.44 -1.97
C PRO A 150 -11.37 14.71 -2.04
N LEU A 151 -10.76 14.35 -3.17
CA LEU A 151 -9.38 14.71 -3.47
C LEU A 151 -9.33 16.25 -3.43
N SER A 152 -8.77 16.80 -2.37
CA SER A 152 -8.39 18.19 -2.33
C SER A 152 -7.17 18.31 -3.23
N ASP A 153 -7.41 18.29 -4.54
CA ASP A 153 -6.40 18.64 -5.51
C ASP A 153 -5.83 20.01 -5.16
N ALA A 154 -4.52 20.02 -5.14
CA ALA A 154 -3.67 21.17 -5.04
C ALA A 154 -4.21 22.37 -5.86
N LYS A 155 -4.35 23.50 -5.17
CA LYS A 155 -4.38 24.90 -5.63
C LYS A 155 -5.74 25.56 -5.94
N PRO A 156 -5.91 26.85 -5.53
CA PRO A 156 -7.06 27.68 -5.84
C PRO A 156 -7.04 28.09 -7.32
N GLY A 157 -8.10 27.82 -8.08
CA GLY A 157 -8.13 28.29 -9.46
C GLY A 157 -9.18 27.73 -10.42
N LEU A 158 -10.21 27.04 -9.97
CA LEU A 158 -11.35 26.72 -10.84
C LEU A 158 -12.57 27.52 -10.36
N PRO A 159 -12.93 28.63 -11.04
CA PRO A 159 -14.23 29.24 -10.79
C PRO A 159 -15.27 28.17 -11.10
N ARG A 160 -16.05 27.79 -10.10
CA ARG A 160 -17.26 27.02 -10.32
C ARG A 160 -18.11 27.83 -11.27
N PHE A 161 -18.17 27.41 -12.52
CA PHE A 161 -19.12 27.97 -13.48
C PHE A 161 -20.49 27.47 -13.02
N ASN A 162 -21.09 28.23 -12.11
CA ASN A 162 -22.46 28.05 -11.67
C ASN A 162 -23.32 28.37 -12.90
N GLU A 163 -23.80 27.34 -13.57
CA GLU A 163 -24.61 27.48 -14.78
C GLU A 163 -25.90 28.22 -14.39
N PRO A 164 -26.11 29.48 -14.80
CA PRO A 164 -27.33 30.16 -14.47
C PRO A 164 -28.43 29.50 -15.28
N ARG A 165 -29.42 28.95 -14.58
CA ARG A 165 -30.72 28.54 -15.11
C ARG A 165 -31.17 29.62 -16.10
N ARG A 166 -31.05 29.35 -17.40
CA ARG A 166 -31.64 30.20 -18.44
C ARG A 166 -33.15 30.03 -18.33
N SER A 167 -33.75 30.87 -17.51
CA SER A 167 -35.18 31.12 -17.52
C SER A 167 -35.61 31.47 -18.94
N ALA A 168 -36.70 30.83 -19.33
CA ALA A 168 -37.34 30.89 -20.62
C ALA A 168 -37.44 32.31 -21.21
N LEU A 169 -37.00 32.46 -22.46
CA LEU A 169 -37.57 33.47 -23.36
C LEU A 169 -38.29 32.72 -24.48
N SER A 170 -39.61 32.57 -24.31
CA SER A 170 -40.52 32.13 -25.36
C SER A 170 -40.65 33.28 -26.37
N VAL A 171 -39.90 33.19 -27.47
CA VAL A 171 -40.07 34.09 -28.62
C VAL A 171 -41.24 33.56 -29.45
N ARG A 172 -42.41 34.16 -29.21
CA ARG A 172 -43.62 33.97 -30.00
C ARG A 172 -43.41 34.62 -31.37
N CYS A 173 -43.18 33.83 -32.42
CA CYS A 173 -43.23 34.32 -33.79
C CYS A 173 -44.70 34.45 -34.23
N SER A 174 -45.06 35.62 -34.76
CA SER A 174 -46.33 35.94 -35.41
C SER A 174 -46.23 35.64 -36.90
N PRO A 175 -47.22 34.99 -37.54
CA PRO A 175 -47.22 34.85 -38.99
C PRO A 175 -47.83 36.11 -39.64
N GLY A 176 -47.30 36.47 -40.80
CA GLY A 176 -47.93 37.33 -41.80
C GLY A 176 -48.38 36.49 -42.98
#